data_AF-A0A7S3U019-F1
#
_entry.id   AF-A0A7S3U019-F1
#
_cell.length_a   1.000
_cell.length_b   1.000
_cell.length_c   1.000
_cell.angle_alpha   90.00
_cell.angle_beta   90.00
_cell.angle_gamma   90.00
#
_symmetry.space_group_name_H-M   'P 1'
#
loop_
_entity.id
_entity.type
_entity.pdbx_description
1 polymer ?
#
loop_
_entity_poly.entity_id
_entity_poly.type
_entity_poly.pdbx_seq_one_letter_code
_entity_poly.pdbx_strand_id
1 'polypeptide(L)'
;PESEDEPAPPPAPAKSSKAKVKLYKMGEFCCNIVANFVKGKKEADVLEMKLQINQRTKIDHCRAHLERAGALATVWHFSAADRKDCAAYDALCDYFVEKQRVGLVQTPSYYIYIVPPTEKYLTELSLPASNFVVGLQIPIKK
;
A
#
# COMPACT_ATOMS: atom_id res chain seq x y z
N PRO A 1 10.24 8.80 -56.42
CA PRO A 1 10.31 7.67 -55.47
C PRO A 1 10.71 8.23 -54.10
N GLU A 2 9.71 8.79 -53.42
CA GLU A 2 9.88 9.41 -52.10
C GLU A 2 9.82 8.34 -51.02
N SER A 3 10.83 8.37 -50.18
CA SER A 3 11.00 7.51 -49.01
C SER A 3 10.01 7.94 -47.93
N GLU A 4 9.06 7.08 -47.61
CA GLU A 4 8.19 7.25 -46.44
C GLU A 4 8.92 6.67 -45.22
N ASP A 5 9.62 7.55 -44.51
CA ASP A 5 10.18 7.31 -43.17
C ASP A 5 9.00 7.30 -42.17
N GLU A 6 8.46 6.12 -41.92
CA GLU A 6 7.38 5.90 -40.96
C GLU A 6 7.97 6.02 -39.53
N PRO A 7 7.51 6.96 -38.68
CA PRO A 7 8.06 7.10 -37.34
C PRO A 7 7.66 5.90 -36.48
N ALA A 8 8.67 5.24 -35.90
CA ALA A 8 8.50 4.11 -34.99
C ALA A 8 7.47 4.42 -33.88
N PRO A 9 6.65 3.43 -33.47
CA PRO A 9 5.66 3.62 -32.42
C PRO A 9 6.33 4.03 -31.11
N PRO A 10 5.70 4.91 -30.31
CA PRO A 10 6.26 5.35 -29.03
C PRO A 10 6.48 4.15 -28.10
N PRO A 11 7.54 4.14 -27.27
CA PRO A 11 7.77 3.06 -26.31
C PRO A 11 6.54 2.95 -25.39
N ALA A 12 5.97 1.75 -25.32
CA ALA A 12 4.82 1.45 -24.47
C ALA A 12 5.05 1.96 -23.04
N PRO A 13 4.06 2.61 -22.40
CA PRO A 13 4.22 3.15 -21.06
C PRO A 13 4.59 2.00 -20.12
N ALA A 14 5.70 2.17 -19.38
CA ALA A 14 6.15 1.24 -18.36
C ALA A 14 4.95 0.84 -17.50
N LYS A 15 4.59 -0.45 -17.51
CA LYS A 15 3.42 -1.00 -16.83
C LYS A 15 3.47 -0.59 -15.35
N SER A 16 2.78 0.49 -15.01
CA SER A 16 2.59 0.90 -13.62
C SER A 16 1.84 -0.25 -12.97
N SER A 17 2.50 -0.97 -12.06
CA SER A 17 1.94 -2.12 -11.35
C SER A 17 0.87 -1.63 -10.36
N LYS A 18 -0.30 -1.28 -10.91
CA LYS A 18 -1.50 -0.91 -10.19
C LYS A 18 -2.31 -2.18 -9.96
N ALA A 19 -2.47 -2.61 -8.71
CA ALA A 19 -3.28 -3.75 -8.36
C ALA A 19 -4.59 -3.28 -7.72
N LYS A 20 -5.74 -3.77 -8.21
CA LYS A 20 -7.01 -3.59 -7.51
C LYS A 20 -7.09 -4.59 -6.36
N VAL A 21 -7.33 -4.09 -5.16
CA VAL A 21 -7.30 -4.86 -3.93
C VAL A 21 -8.56 -4.58 -3.13
N LYS A 22 -9.13 -5.62 -2.50
CA LYS A 22 -10.29 -5.52 -1.64
C LYS A 22 -9.84 -5.47 -0.18
N LEU A 23 -10.20 -4.41 0.53
CA LEU A 23 -9.98 -4.31 1.97
C LEU A 23 -11.16 -4.93 2.72
N TYR A 24 -10.83 -5.81 3.66
CA TYR A 24 -11.77 -6.37 4.62
C TYR A 24 -11.33 -5.96 6.02
N LYS A 25 -12.27 -5.48 6.84
CA LYS A 25 -12.03 -5.15 8.24
C LYS A 25 -12.77 -6.17 9.10
N MET A 26 -12.04 -6.93 9.92
CA MET A 26 -12.61 -7.97 10.79
C MET A 26 -13.52 -8.97 10.04
N GLY A 27 -13.13 -9.35 8.82
CA GLY A 27 -13.89 -10.26 7.96
C GLY A 27 -15.00 -9.61 7.11
N GLU A 28 -15.39 -8.37 7.40
CA GLU A 28 -16.40 -7.64 6.62
C GLU A 28 -15.75 -6.84 5.49
N PHE A 29 -16.39 -6.83 4.31
CA PHE A 29 -15.93 -6.02 3.19
C PHE A 29 -16.02 -4.52 3.57
N CYS A 30 -14.91 -3.80 3.41
CA CYS A 30 -14.83 -2.38 3.70
C CYS A 30 -14.90 -1.56 2.41
N CYS A 31 -13.92 -1.71 1.53
CA CYS A 31 -13.85 -0.96 0.27
C CYS A 31 -12.87 -1.60 -0.73
N ASN A 32 -12.96 -1.16 -1.99
CA ASN A 32 -11.94 -1.44 -2.99
C ASN A 32 -10.90 -0.32 -3.02
N ILE A 33 -9.63 -0.70 -3.10
CA ILE A 33 -8.50 0.21 -3.25
C ILE A 33 -7.66 -0.14 -4.48
N VAL A 34 -6.86 0.82 -4.94
CA VAL A 34 -5.81 0.62 -5.92
C VAL A 34 -4.47 0.74 -5.23
N ALA A 35 -3.67 -0.31 -5.31
CA ALA A 35 -2.31 -0.36 -4.82
C ALA A 35 -1.32 0.01 -5.91
N ASN A 36 -0.58 1.08 -5.68
CA ASN A 36 0.49 1.56 -6.55
C ASN A 36 1.82 1.27 -5.88
N PHE A 37 2.70 0.52 -6.56
CA PHE A 37 4.06 0.30 -6.08
C PHE A 37 4.83 1.62 -6.06
N VAL A 38 5.53 1.91 -4.96
CA VAL A 38 6.36 3.12 -4.80
C VAL A 38 7.84 2.76 -4.81
N LYS A 39 8.27 1.90 -3.89
CA LYS A 39 9.68 1.50 -3.74
C LYS A 39 9.80 0.19 -2.97
N GLY A 40 10.96 -0.47 -3.09
CA GLY A 40 11.29 -1.69 -2.34
C GLY A 40 11.56 -2.88 -3.24
N LYS A 41 11.44 -4.09 -2.69
CA LYS A 41 11.69 -5.32 -3.44
C LYS A 41 10.61 -5.51 -4.50
N LYS A 42 10.96 -5.32 -5.77
CA LYS A 42 10.03 -5.44 -6.92
C LYS A 42 9.48 -6.86 -7.11
N GLU A 43 10.21 -7.85 -6.59
CA GLU A 43 9.83 -9.26 -6.48
C GLU A 43 9.22 -9.63 -5.11
N ALA A 44 8.89 -8.65 -4.27
CA ALA A 44 8.10 -8.94 -3.08
C ALA A 44 6.83 -9.67 -3.52
N ASP A 45 6.52 -10.76 -2.81
CA ASP A 45 5.37 -11.63 -3.09
C ASP A 45 4.17 -10.78 -3.53
N VAL A 46 3.60 -11.15 -4.68
CA VAL A 46 2.50 -10.42 -5.33
C VAL A 46 1.47 -10.03 -4.28
N LEU A 47 1.20 -8.72 -4.15
CA LEU A 47 0.24 -8.19 -3.20
C LEU A 47 -1.09 -8.93 -3.35
N GLU A 48 -1.53 -9.61 -2.30
CA GLU A 48 -2.81 -10.31 -2.31
C GLU A 48 -3.95 -9.37 -2.69
N MET A 49 -4.82 -9.83 -3.59
CA MET A 49 -5.98 -9.04 -4.05
C MET A 49 -7.04 -8.86 -2.95
N LYS A 50 -6.88 -9.52 -1.80
CA LYS A 50 -7.75 -9.43 -0.63
C LYS A 50 -6.90 -9.19 0.61
N LEU A 51 -7.05 -8.05 1.25
CA LEU A 51 -6.32 -7.73 2.47
C LEU A 51 -7.29 -7.74 3.65
N GLN A 52 -7.03 -8.65 4.60
CA GLN A 52 -7.83 -8.78 5.81
C GLN A 52 -7.17 -8.05 6.98
N ILE A 53 -7.69 -6.86 7.28
CA ILE A 53 -7.27 -6.06 8.43
C ILE A 53 -7.98 -6.60 9.67
N ASN A 54 -7.41 -7.66 10.23
CA ASN A 54 -7.93 -8.33 11.43
C ASN A 54 -7.23 -7.84 12.71
N GLN A 55 -6.13 -7.10 12.58
CA GLN A 55 -5.34 -6.62 13.70
C GLN A 55 -5.03 -5.12 13.56
N ARG A 56 -4.71 -4.51 14.70
CA ARG A 56 -4.25 -3.13 14.79
C ARG A 56 -3.10 -3.01 15.78
N THR A 57 -2.07 -2.27 15.43
CA THR A 57 -0.86 -2.14 16.26
C THR A 57 -0.41 -0.70 16.36
N LYS A 58 0.48 -0.42 17.33
CA LYS A 58 1.08 0.92 17.44
C LYS A 58 2.05 1.14 16.28
N ILE A 59 2.17 2.39 15.88
CA ILE A 59 3.11 2.83 14.86
C ILE A 59 4.56 2.46 15.20
N ASP A 60 4.94 2.46 16.48
CA ASP A 60 6.28 2.03 16.95
C ASP A 60 6.64 0.61 16.50
N HIS A 61 5.67 -0.32 16.54
CA HIS A 61 5.90 -1.70 16.09
C HIS A 61 6.10 -1.77 14.57
N CYS A 62 5.36 -0.94 13.82
CA CYS A 62 5.53 -0.80 12.38
C CYS A 62 6.94 -0.28 12.06
N ARG A 63 7.38 0.77 12.76
CA ARG A 63 8.73 1.34 12.63
C ARG A 63 9.82 0.32 12.90
N ALA A 64 9.74 -0.38 14.04
CA ALA A 64 10.73 -1.39 14.41
C ALA A 64 10.81 -2.54 13.37
N HIS A 65 9.68 -2.96 12.79
CA HIS A 65 9.67 -3.93 11.71
C HIS A 65 10.24 -3.37 10.40
N LEU A 66 9.92 -2.13 10.06
CA LEU A 66 10.43 -1.46 8.87
C LEU A 66 11.96 -1.30 8.94
N GLU A 67 12.48 -0.82 10.07
CA GLU A 67 13.92 -0.67 10.33
C GLU A 67 14.64 -2.02 10.25
N ARG A 68 14.05 -3.08 10.84
CA ARG A 68 14.62 -4.44 10.77
C ARG A 68 14.61 -5.02 9.36
N ALA A 69 13.56 -4.76 8.58
CA ALA A 69 13.43 -5.27 7.23
C ALA A 69 14.34 -4.54 6.23
N GLY A 70 14.58 -3.25 6.45
CA GLY A 70 15.45 -2.43 5.61
C GLY A 70 15.06 -2.50 4.13
N ALA A 71 16.01 -2.93 3.28
CA ALA A 71 15.81 -3.04 1.84
C ALA A 71 14.79 -4.11 1.41
N LEU A 72 14.38 -5.01 2.31
CA LEU A 72 13.38 -6.04 2.03
C LEU A 72 11.94 -5.51 2.13
N ALA A 73 11.74 -4.34 2.74
CA ALA A 73 10.43 -3.73 2.84
C ALA A 73 9.98 -3.15 1.49
N THR A 74 8.68 -3.30 1.20
CA THR A 74 8.05 -2.73 0.02
C THR A 74 6.99 -1.73 0.43
N VAL A 75 7.03 -0.56 -0.20
CA VAL A 75 6.15 0.57 0.06
C VAL A 75 5.15 0.68 -1.09
N TRP A 76 3.88 0.67 -0.72
CA TRP A 76 2.73 0.83 -1.61
C TRP A 76 1.97 2.10 -1.23
N HIS A 77 1.39 2.77 -2.23
CA HIS A 77 0.36 3.77 -2.02
C HIS A 77 -1.00 3.18 -2.35
N PHE A 78 -1.91 3.24 -1.38
CA PHE A 78 -3.29 2.84 -1.52
C PHE A 78 -4.16 4.07 -1.72
N SER A 79 -5.01 4.02 -2.75
CA SER A 79 -6.06 5.01 -3.00
C SER A 79 -7.40 4.30 -3.13
N ALA A 80 -8.51 4.96 -2.84
CA ALA A 80 -9.83 4.42 -3.16
C ALA A 80 -9.91 4.07 -4.66
N ALA A 81 -10.51 2.92 -4.99
CA ALA A 81 -10.60 2.47 -6.38
C ALA A 81 -11.68 3.23 -7.17
N ASP A 82 -12.81 3.51 -6.52
CA ASP A 82 -13.96 4.20 -7.07
C ASP A 82 -14.47 5.27 -6.11
N ARG A 83 -15.24 6.25 -6.61
CA ARG A 83 -15.83 7.32 -5.77
C ARG A 83 -16.72 6.81 -4.64
N LYS A 84 -17.39 5.67 -4.84
CA LYS A 84 -18.20 4.99 -3.82
C LYS A 84 -17.38 4.43 -2.66
N ASP A 85 -16.11 4.11 -2.91
CA ASP A 85 -15.19 3.54 -1.93
C ASP A 85 -14.50 4.61 -1.10
N CYS A 86 -14.48 5.88 -1.54
CA CYS A 86 -13.88 7.01 -0.82
C CYS A 86 -14.41 7.14 0.60
N ALA A 87 -15.73 7.16 0.80
CA ALA A 87 -16.31 7.36 2.14
C ALA A 87 -15.89 6.27 3.14
N ALA A 88 -15.86 5.01 2.70
CA ALA A 88 -15.42 3.90 3.54
C ALA A 88 -13.90 3.89 3.75
N TYR A 89 -13.13 4.27 2.74
CA TYR A 89 -11.67 4.44 2.82
C TYR A 89 -11.28 5.56 3.80
N ASP A 90 -11.94 6.71 3.74
CA ASP A 90 -11.72 7.84 4.64
C ASP A 90 -12.10 7.48 6.07
N ALA A 91 -13.28 6.87 6.27
CA ALA A 91 -13.72 6.40 7.58
C ALA A 91 -12.76 5.36 8.19
N LEU A 92 -12.15 4.50 7.36
CA LEU A 92 -11.13 3.56 7.81
C LEU A 92 -9.87 4.28 8.29
N CYS A 93 -9.44 5.32 7.57
CA CYS A 93 -8.30 6.15 7.97
C CYS A 93 -8.57 6.87 9.28
N ASP A 94 -9.72 7.54 9.40
CA ASP A 94 -10.14 8.27 10.59
C ASP A 94 -10.18 7.34 11.81
N TYR A 95 -10.77 6.15 11.66
CA TYR A 95 -10.79 5.14 12.70
C TYR A 95 -9.38 4.77 13.22
N PHE A 96 -8.40 4.63 12.34
CA PHE A 96 -7.03 4.31 12.74
C PHE A 96 -6.35 5.48 13.46
N VAL A 97 -6.54 6.70 12.95
CA VAL A 97 -6.01 7.94 13.55
C VAL A 97 -6.59 8.15 14.95
N GLU A 98 -7.91 8.03 15.11
CA GLU A 98 -8.60 8.14 16.39
C GLU A 98 -8.10 7.11 17.41
N LYS A 99 -7.86 5.88 16.96
CA LYS A 99 -7.36 4.81 17.83
C LYS A 99 -5.85 4.84 18.03
N GLN A 100 -5.16 5.83 17.46
CA GLN A 100 -3.70 5.99 17.47
C GLN A 100 -2.96 4.70 17.07
N ARG A 101 -3.49 4.01 16.06
CA ARG A 101 -3.01 2.69 15.64
C ARG A 101 -3.02 2.58 14.12
N VAL A 102 -2.20 1.68 13.59
CA VAL A 102 -2.20 1.32 12.17
C VAL A 102 -2.86 -0.04 11.97
N GLY A 103 -3.46 -0.25 10.80
CA GLY A 103 -3.98 -1.55 10.43
C GLY A 103 -2.84 -2.54 10.20
N LEU A 104 -3.05 -3.80 10.59
CA LEU A 104 -2.11 -4.88 10.33
C LEU A 104 -2.85 -6.03 9.64
N VAL A 105 -2.35 -6.38 8.46
CA VAL A 105 -2.71 -7.59 7.72
C VAL A 105 -1.56 -8.57 7.92
N GLN A 106 -1.88 -9.76 8.36
CA GLN A 106 -0.93 -10.85 8.50
C GLN A 106 -1.27 -11.91 7.47
N THR A 107 -0.33 -12.21 6.59
CA THR A 107 -0.40 -13.33 5.65
C THR A 107 0.61 -14.39 6.05
N PRO A 108 0.61 -15.58 5.43
CA PRO A 108 1.61 -16.61 5.72
C PRO A 108 3.06 -16.19 5.38
N SER A 109 3.27 -15.28 4.41
CA SER A 109 4.60 -14.92 3.89
C SER A 109 5.03 -13.49 4.21
N TYR A 110 4.10 -12.56 4.44
CA TYR A 110 4.40 -11.17 4.77
C TYR A 110 3.38 -10.53 5.72
N TYR A 111 3.80 -9.45 6.37
CA TYR A 111 2.93 -8.49 7.04
C TYR A 111 2.67 -7.30 6.13
N ILE A 112 1.46 -6.74 6.15
CA ILE A 112 1.16 -5.45 5.53
C ILE A 112 0.61 -4.52 6.59
N TYR A 113 1.33 -3.43 6.83
CA TYR A 113 0.86 -2.34 7.66
C TYR A 113 0.10 -1.35 6.80
N ILE A 114 -1.12 -1.02 7.22
CA ILE A 114 -1.98 -0.03 6.60
C ILE A 114 -1.84 1.26 7.41
N VAL A 115 -1.05 2.20 6.92
CA VAL A 115 -0.70 3.44 7.60
C VAL A 115 -1.53 4.59 7.03
N PRO A 116 -2.36 5.25 7.86
CA PRO A 116 -3.12 6.44 7.44
C PRO A 116 -2.19 7.55 6.90
N PRO A 117 -2.65 8.38 5.96
CA PRO A 117 -1.89 9.50 5.39
C PRO A 117 -1.81 10.68 6.37
N THR A 118 -1.24 10.47 7.55
CA THR A 118 -1.00 11.54 8.52
C THR A 118 0.47 11.89 8.58
N GLU A 119 0.79 13.19 8.57
CA GLU A 119 2.17 13.67 8.64
C GLU A 119 2.93 13.10 9.83
N LYS A 120 2.24 12.94 10.97
CA LYS A 120 2.81 12.34 12.18
C LYS A 120 3.32 10.92 11.92
N TYR A 121 2.50 10.05 11.34
CA TYR A 121 2.90 8.66 11.09
C TYR A 121 3.95 8.55 9.99
N LEU A 122 3.83 9.36 8.94
CA LEU A 122 4.81 9.36 7.85
C LEU A 122 6.18 9.84 8.34
N THR A 123 6.22 10.88 9.17
CA THR A 123 7.46 11.39 9.79
C THR A 123 8.09 10.36 10.71
N GLU A 124 7.28 9.69 11.55
CA GLU A 124 7.78 8.64 12.44
C GLU A 124 8.37 7.44 11.67
N LEU A 125 7.85 7.16 10.48
CA LEU A 125 8.35 6.11 9.60
C LEU A 125 9.45 6.58 8.63
N SER A 126 9.87 7.85 8.71
CA SER A 126 10.82 8.48 7.76
C SER A 126 10.38 8.33 6.29
N LEU A 127 9.08 8.43 6.06
CA LEU A 127 8.45 8.37 4.73
C LEU A 127 8.08 9.79 4.26
N PRO A 128 8.11 10.03 2.94
CA PRO A 128 7.68 11.31 2.40
C PRO A 128 6.20 11.56 2.70
N ALA A 129 5.84 12.83 2.89
CA ALA A 129 4.44 13.23 3.02
C ALA A 129 3.64 12.77 1.80
N SER A 130 2.48 12.17 2.05
CA SER A 130 1.62 11.60 1.03
C SER A 130 0.17 11.73 1.46
N ASN A 131 -0.71 12.05 0.50
CA ASN A 131 -2.15 12.08 0.71
C ASN A 131 -2.79 10.68 0.57
N PHE A 132 -1.98 9.65 0.35
CA PHE A 132 -2.42 8.27 0.15
C PHE A 132 -2.03 7.42 1.35
N VAL A 133 -2.90 6.48 1.71
CA VAL A 133 -2.58 5.46 2.73
C VAL A 133 -1.34 4.72 2.27
N VAL A 134 -0.38 4.55 3.18
CA VAL A 134 0.84 3.83 2.89
C VAL A 134 0.70 2.38 3.33
N GLY A 135 0.88 1.47 2.39
CA GLY A 135 1.02 0.04 2.63
C GLY A 135 2.48 -0.33 2.80
N LEU A 136 2.88 -0.78 3.99
CA LEU A 136 4.23 -1.32 4.21
C LEU A 136 4.18 -2.84 4.24
N GLN A 137 4.64 -3.46 3.15
CA GLN A 137 4.76 -4.90 3.05
C GLN A 137 6.15 -5.34 3.54
N ILE A 138 6.16 -6.17 4.57
CA ILE A 138 7.37 -6.64 5.24
C ILE A 138 7.34 -8.17 5.25
N PRO A 139 8.31 -8.87 4.63
CA PRO A 139 8.34 -10.33 4.65
C PRO A 139 8.54 -10.86 6.07
N ILE A 140 7.84 -11.95 6.43
CA ILE A 140 7.93 -12.55 7.78
C ILE A 140 9.30 -13.17 8.03
N LYS A 141 9.89 -13.76 6.97
CA LYS A 141 11.29 -14.17 6.76
C LYS A 141 11.32 -15.26 5.67
N LYS A 142 12.42 -15.33 4.93
CA LYS A 142 13.13 -16.61 4.71
C LYS A 142 14.46 -16.48 5.43
#